data_AF-A0A5B8VRG0-F1
#
_entry.id   AF-A0A5B8VRG0-F1
#
_cell.length_a   1.000
_cell.length_b   1.000
_cell.length_c   1.000
_cell.angle_alpha   90.00
_cell.angle_beta   90.00
_cell.angle_gamma   90.00
#
_symmetry.space_group_name_H-M   'P 1'
#
loop_
_entity.id
_entity.type
_entity.pdbx_description
1 polymer ?
#
loop_
_entity_poly.entity_id
_entity_poly.type
_entity_poly.pdbx_seq_one_letter_code
_entity_poly.pdbx_strand_id
1 'polypeptide(L)'
;MKKTFTLMITVLVCFVTANNTNAQNTISKDSLKTLKFNKNLLKQKTKLNEQKLILANYQKDLTDYQSDLEEANEKAKETAADSKTAAAKMARNAGDNKLAKKAKKAAGKASSANKKALKLTSKITKIQSKIDKTNREITGLTADIEKQEETQH
;
A
#
# COMPACT_ATOMS: atom_id res chain seq x y z
N MET A 1 -47.69 -61.55 -32.71
CA MET A 1 -47.93 -60.56 -31.62
C MET A 1 -47.16 -60.81 -30.32
N LYS A 2 -46.44 -61.94 -30.12
CA LYS A 2 -45.68 -62.17 -28.88
C LYS A 2 -44.27 -61.54 -28.87
N LYS A 3 -43.61 -61.45 -30.02
CA LYS A 3 -42.22 -60.93 -30.14
C LYS A 3 -42.09 -59.41 -30.01
N THR A 4 -43.13 -58.65 -30.37
CA THR A 4 -43.18 -57.19 -30.21
C THR A 4 -43.42 -56.78 -28.76
N PHE A 5 -44.14 -57.61 -27.99
CA PHE A 5 -44.40 -57.38 -26.57
C PHE A 5 -43.14 -57.61 -25.70
N THR A 6 -42.34 -58.64 -26.02
CA THR A 6 -41.05 -58.90 -25.34
C THR A 6 -40.01 -57.81 -25.63
N LEU A 7 -40.00 -57.25 -26.85
CA LEU A 7 -39.07 -56.17 -27.20
C LEU A 7 -39.42 -54.85 -26.49
N MET A 8 -40.72 -54.57 -26.29
CA MET A 8 -41.15 -53.36 -25.56
C MET A 8 -40.85 -53.42 -24.06
N ILE A 9 -40.96 -54.60 -23.43
CA ILE A 9 -40.64 -54.76 -22.00
C ILE A 9 -39.12 -54.62 -21.76
N THR A 10 -38.29 -55.08 -22.70
CA THR A 10 -36.82 -55.00 -22.58
C THR A 10 -36.33 -53.55 -22.71
N VAL A 11 -36.96 -52.73 -23.56
CA VAL A 11 -36.63 -51.30 -23.71
C VAL A 11 -37.10 -50.48 -22.49
N LEU A 12 -38.22 -50.86 -21.86
CA LEU A 12 -38.73 -50.18 -20.66
C LEU A 12 -37.86 -50.45 -19.42
N VAL A 13 -37.31 -51.67 -19.27
CA VAL A 13 -36.42 -52.02 -18.15
C VAL A 13 -35.08 -51.28 -18.24
N CYS A 14 -34.54 -51.04 -19.44
CA CYS A 14 -33.32 -50.24 -19.64
C CYS A 14 -33.49 -48.75 -19.29
N PHE A 15 -34.71 -48.21 -19.39
CA PHE A 15 -34.97 -46.80 -19.06
C PHE A 15 -35.10 -46.54 -17.54
N VAL A 16 -35.51 -47.55 -16.76
CA VAL A 16 -35.64 -47.41 -15.30
C VAL A 16 -34.29 -47.55 -14.59
N THR A 17 -33.35 -48.30 -15.17
CA THR A 17 -31.97 -48.41 -14.64
C THR A 17 -31.08 -47.22 -15.00
N ALA A 18 -31.40 -46.44 -16.03
CA ALA A 18 -30.60 -45.28 -16.45
C ALA A 18 -30.84 -44.01 -15.61
N ASN A 19 -31.88 -43.97 -14.77
CA ASN A 19 -32.25 -42.78 -13.98
C ASN A 19 -31.78 -42.81 -12.52
N ASN A 20 -31.16 -43.90 -12.05
CA ASN A 20 -30.76 -44.05 -10.64
C ASN A 20 -29.30 -43.63 -10.32
N THR A 21 -28.57 -43.00 -11.25
CA THR A 21 -27.20 -42.52 -10.99
C THR A 21 -27.13 -41.05 -10.54
N ASN A 22 -28.26 -40.36 -10.38
CA ASN A 22 -28.32 -38.95 -9.99
C ASN A 22 -28.76 -38.75 -8.53
N ALA A 23 -28.05 -39.34 -7.56
CA ALA A 23 -28.32 -39.06 -6.14
C ALA A 23 -27.11 -39.32 -5.22
N GLN A 24 -25.96 -38.70 -5.49
CA GLN A 24 -24.92 -38.50 -4.47
C GLN A 24 -24.47 -37.04 -4.48
N ASN A 25 -25.40 -36.13 -4.16
CA ASN A 25 -25.10 -34.75 -3.77
C ASN A 25 -24.64 -34.69 -2.30
N THR A 26 -23.82 -35.63 -1.85
CA THR A 26 -23.09 -35.48 -0.60
C THR A 26 -21.87 -34.62 -0.92
N ILE A 27 -21.90 -33.34 -0.53
CA ILE A 27 -20.71 -32.49 -0.55
C ILE A 27 -19.61 -33.25 0.21
N SER A 28 -18.63 -33.77 -0.52
CA SER A 28 -17.51 -34.50 0.09
C SER A 28 -16.82 -33.57 1.07
N LYS A 29 -16.50 -34.07 2.28
CA LYS A 29 -15.76 -33.30 3.30
C LYS A 29 -14.46 -32.69 2.72
N ASP A 30 -13.86 -33.38 1.75
CA ASP A 30 -12.69 -32.93 1.00
C ASP A 30 -12.98 -31.69 0.15
N SER A 31 -14.08 -31.66 -0.61
CA SER A 31 -14.49 -30.49 -1.38
C SER A 31 -14.73 -29.26 -0.50
N LEU A 32 -15.31 -29.44 0.69
CA LEU A 32 -15.51 -28.36 1.65
C LEU A 32 -14.18 -27.87 2.25
N LYS A 33 -13.23 -28.78 2.51
CA LYS A 33 -11.89 -28.45 3.02
C LYS A 33 -11.11 -27.63 1.99
N THR A 34 -11.09 -28.07 0.73
CA THR A 34 -10.46 -27.34 -0.39
C THR A 34 -11.11 -25.96 -0.58
N LEU A 35 -12.44 -25.86 -0.52
CA LEU A 35 -13.12 -24.57 -0.66
C LEU A 35 -12.77 -23.59 0.48
N LYS A 36 -12.72 -24.08 1.73
CA LYS A 36 -12.28 -23.28 2.88
C LYS A 36 -10.83 -22.82 2.75
N PHE A 37 -9.95 -23.70 2.28
CA PHE A 37 -8.55 -23.36 2.00
C PHE A 37 -8.45 -22.27 0.94
N ASN A 38 -9.09 -22.45 -0.22
CA ASN A 38 -9.09 -21.47 -1.31
C ASN A 38 -9.63 -20.11 -0.86
N LYS A 39 -10.68 -20.10 -0.04
CA LYS A 39 -11.22 -18.87 0.56
C LYS A 39 -10.20 -18.16 1.43
N ASN A 40 -9.46 -18.89 2.27
CA ASN A 40 -8.45 -18.32 3.15
C ASN A 40 -7.24 -17.79 2.36
N LEU A 41 -6.81 -18.54 1.35
CA LEU A 41 -5.73 -18.14 0.43
C LEU A 41 -6.12 -16.87 -0.32
N LEU A 42 -7.34 -16.80 -0.84
CA LEU A 42 -7.85 -15.60 -1.51
C LEU A 42 -7.84 -14.39 -0.57
N LYS A 43 -8.31 -14.55 0.67
CA LYS A 43 -8.30 -13.48 1.68
C LYS A 43 -6.88 -12.95 1.95
N GLN A 44 -5.90 -13.84 2.06
CA GLN A 44 -4.51 -13.44 2.26
C GLN A 44 -3.92 -12.74 1.03
N LYS A 45 -4.20 -13.24 -0.18
CA LYS A 45 -3.80 -12.58 -1.44
C LYS A 45 -4.42 -11.19 -1.58
N THR A 46 -5.68 -11.02 -1.20
CA THR A 46 -6.33 -9.70 -1.14
C THR A 46 -5.60 -8.76 -0.17
N LYS A 47 -5.33 -9.22 1.06
CA LYS A 47 -4.58 -8.43 2.05
C LYS A 47 -3.17 -8.07 1.56
N LEU A 48 -2.48 -8.99 0.89
CA LEU A 48 -1.17 -8.74 0.28
C LEU A 48 -1.27 -7.62 -0.78
N ASN A 49 -2.28 -7.64 -1.63
CA ASN A 49 -2.49 -6.61 -2.64
C ASN A 49 -2.82 -5.24 -2.02
N GLU A 50 -3.64 -5.21 -0.97
CA GLU A 50 -3.91 -3.98 -0.21
C GLU A 50 -2.62 -3.40 0.37
N GLN A 51 -1.75 -4.23 0.96
CA GLN A 51 -0.47 -3.78 1.49
C GLN A 51 0.48 -3.26 0.42
N LYS A 52 0.53 -3.93 -0.75
CA LYS A 52 1.30 -3.44 -1.92
C LYS A 52 0.78 -2.08 -2.42
N LEU A 53 -0.53 -1.86 -2.41
CA LEU A 53 -1.13 -0.59 -2.78
C LEU A 53 -0.78 0.51 -1.76
N ILE A 54 -0.84 0.19 -0.46
CA ILE A 54 -0.41 1.10 0.61
C ILE A 54 1.07 1.46 0.45
N LEU A 55 1.93 0.48 0.16
CA LEU A 55 3.35 0.69 -0.10
C LEU A 55 3.57 1.67 -1.26
N ALA A 56 2.88 1.45 -2.38
CA ALA A 56 2.97 2.33 -3.55
C ALA A 56 2.56 3.77 -3.22
N ASN A 57 1.49 3.95 -2.43
CA ASN A 57 1.08 5.28 -1.96
C ASN A 57 2.13 5.93 -1.07
N TYR A 58 2.74 5.19 -0.14
CA TYR A 58 3.82 5.74 0.69
C TYR A 58 5.08 6.08 -0.11
N GLN A 59 5.42 5.31 -1.15
CA GLN A 59 6.53 5.61 -2.05
C GLN A 59 6.27 6.88 -2.88
N LYS A 60 5.02 7.07 -3.33
CA LYS A 60 4.60 8.32 -3.97
C LYS A 60 4.72 9.49 -2.99
N ASP A 61 4.14 9.38 -1.79
CA ASP A 61 4.21 10.43 -0.76
C ASP A 61 5.66 10.76 -0.38
N LEU A 62 6.55 9.76 -0.32
CA LEU A 62 7.97 9.96 -0.08
C LEU A 62 8.60 10.84 -1.15
N THR A 63 8.34 10.53 -2.42
CA THR A 63 8.82 11.31 -3.57
C THR A 63 8.30 12.74 -3.52
N ASP A 64 7.00 12.92 -3.25
CA ASP A 64 6.37 14.24 -3.14
C ASP A 64 7.03 15.06 -2.01
N TYR A 65 7.24 14.46 -0.83
CA TYR A 65 7.91 15.15 0.29
C TYR A 65 9.39 15.43 0.05
N GLN A 66 10.09 14.58 -0.70
CA GLN A 66 11.49 14.83 -1.07
C GLN A 66 11.59 16.04 -2.02
N SER A 67 10.69 16.15 -2.99
CA SER A 67 10.59 17.32 -3.87
C SER A 67 10.26 18.60 -3.09
N ASP A 68 9.26 18.54 -2.20
CA ASP A 68 8.92 19.67 -1.31
C ASP A 68 10.11 20.09 -0.42
N LEU A 69 10.90 19.13 0.06
CA LEU A 69 12.07 19.37 0.89
C LEU A 69 13.18 20.06 0.10
N GLU A 70 13.41 19.66 -1.14
CA GLU A 70 14.37 20.30 -2.04
C GLU A 70 14.00 21.78 -2.26
N GLU A 71 12.74 22.07 -2.61
CA GLU A 71 12.25 23.43 -2.77
C GLU A 71 12.39 24.24 -1.45
N ALA A 72 12.06 23.62 -0.32
CA ALA A 72 12.19 24.26 0.99
C ALA A 72 13.66 24.57 1.34
N ASN A 73 14.60 23.68 0.97
CA ASN A 73 16.02 23.87 1.20
C ASN A 73 16.59 25.00 0.34
N GLU A 74 16.23 25.07 -0.95
CA GLU A 74 16.66 26.18 -1.80
C GLU A 74 16.13 27.52 -1.28
N LYS A 75 14.87 27.57 -0.87
CA LYS A 75 14.30 28.77 -0.23
C LYS A 75 14.99 29.12 1.09
N ALA A 76 15.36 28.11 1.89
CA ALA A 76 16.08 28.32 3.14
C ALA A 76 17.48 28.91 2.88
N LYS A 77 18.17 28.42 1.84
CA LYS A 77 19.47 28.93 1.40
C LYS A 77 19.39 30.38 0.90
N GLU A 78 18.42 30.69 0.04
CA GLU A 78 18.17 32.04 -0.46
C GLU A 78 17.90 33.01 0.70
N THR A 79 16.94 32.66 1.56
CA THR A 79 16.53 33.54 2.68
C THR A 79 17.63 33.68 3.74
N ALA A 80 18.48 32.66 3.95
CA ALA A 80 19.65 32.77 4.81
C ALA A 80 20.70 33.72 4.23
N ALA A 81 20.96 33.66 2.91
CA ALA A 81 21.86 34.59 2.24
C ALA A 81 21.36 36.04 2.31
N ASP A 82 20.06 36.26 2.09
CA ASP A 82 19.40 37.55 2.27
C ASP A 82 19.52 38.07 3.70
N SER A 83 19.26 37.20 4.67
CA SER A 83 19.38 37.54 6.10
C SER A 83 20.81 37.95 6.45
N LYS A 84 21.81 37.20 5.97
CA LYS A 84 23.23 37.54 6.16
C LYS A 84 23.58 38.89 5.55
N THR A 85 23.10 39.15 4.34
CA THR A 85 23.33 40.42 3.63
C THR A 85 22.67 41.60 4.35
N ALA A 86 21.42 41.43 4.80
CA ALA A 86 20.69 42.46 5.54
C ALA A 86 21.33 42.74 6.91
N ALA A 87 21.80 41.70 7.61
CA ALA A 87 22.52 41.84 8.87
C ALA A 87 23.86 42.58 8.67
N ALA A 88 24.61 42.25 7.62
CA ALA A 88 25.86 42.97 7.29
C ALA A 88 25.61 44.45 6.98
N LYS A 89 24.55 44.78 6.22
CA LYS A 89 24.17 46.17 5.93
C LYS A 89 23.75 46.92 7.19
N MET A 90 22.99 46.28 8.08
CA MET A 90 22.61 46.84 9.38
C MET A 90 23.84 47.11 10.25
N ALA A 91 24.77 46.16 10.34
CA ALA A 91 25.97 46.30 11.15
C ALA A 91 26.87 47.47 10.69
N ARG A 92 26.98 47.69 9.37
CA ARG A 92 27.72 48.83 8.80
C ARG A 92 27.06 50.20 9.03
N ASN A 93 25.75 50.22 9.32
CA ASN A 93 24.96 51.44 9.50
C ASN A 93 24.25 51.38 10.87
N ALA A 94 25.06 51.22 11.93
CA ALA A 94 24.55 51.12 13.28
C ALA A 94 23.71 52.36 13.65
N GLY A 95 22.52 52.13 14.21
CA GLY A 95 21.56 53.19 14.53
C GLY A 95 20.46 53.41 13.47
N ASP A 96 20.60 52.87 12.25
CA ASP A 96 19.53 52.92 11.25
C ASP A 96 18.40 51.92 11.58
N ASN A 97 17.30 52.43 12.11
CA ASN A 97 16.11 51.65 12.48
C ASN A 97 15.45 50.97 11.25
N LYS A 98 15.52 51.57 10.05
CA LYS A 98 14.94 50.98 8.83
C LYS A 98 15.74 49.74 8.41
N LEU A 99 17.07 49.80 8.49
CA LEU A 99 17.93 48.64 8.22
C LEU A 99 17.77 47.56 9.28
N ALA A 100 17.63 47.93 10.56
CA ALA A 100 17.35 46.96 11.63
C ALA A 100 16.03 46.20 11.40
N LYS A 101 14.96 46.92 11.02
CA LYS A 101 13.67 46.29 10.66
C LYS A 101 13.79 45.34 9.47
N LYS A 102 14.56 45.71 8.44
CA LYS A 102 14.82 44.85 7.27
C LYS A 102 15.58 43.58 7.66
N ALA A 103 16.65 43.69 8.45
CA ALA A 103 17.42 42.56 8.94
C ALA A 103 16.55 41.61 9.79
N LYS A 104 15.73 42.16 10.71
CA LYS A 104 14.78 41.37 11.50
C LYS A 104 13.77 40.62 10.62
N LYS A 105 13.22 41.27 9.59
CA LYS A 105 12.28 40.64 8.65
C LYS A 105 12.95 39.51 7.86
N ALA A 106 14.18 39.72 7.38
CA ALA A 106 14.93 38.71 6.64
C ALA A 106 15.26 37.50 7.53
N ALA A 107 15.71 37.72 8.76
CA ALA A 107 15.94 36.66 9.74
C ALA A 107 14.66 35.86 10.05
N GLY A 108 13.52 36.54 10.18
CA GLY A 108 12.21 35.90 10.37
C GLY A 108 11.81 34.99 9.20
N LYS A 109 12.06 35.44 7.95
CA LYS A 109 11.84 34.62 6.76
C LYS A 109 12.76 33.39 6.74
N ALA A 110 14.05 33.57 7.01
CA ALA A 110 15.03 32.49 7.07
C ALA A 110 14.67 31.44 8.12
N SER A 111 14.29 31.88 9.33
CA SER A 111 13.81 30.99 10.40
C SER A 111 12.58 30.20 9.98
N SER A 112 11.62 30.84 9.31
CA SER A 112 10.39 30.19 8.85
C SER A 112 10.66 29.16 7.75
N ALA A 113 11.54 29.48 6.80
CA ALA A 113 11.94 28.55 5.74
C ALA A 113 12.65 27.31 6.33
N ASN A 114 13.59 27.52 7.24
CA ASN A 114 14.28 26.41 7.93
C ASN A 114 13.30 25.53 8.73
N LYS A 115 12.32 26.12 9.41
CA LYS A 115 11.26 25.37 10.09
C LYS A 115 10.42 24.53 9.12
N LYS A 116 10.16 25.02 7.90
CA LYS A 116 9.45 24.23 6.86
C LYS A 116 10.29 23.01 6.47
N ALA A 117 11.58 23.19 6.19
CA ALA A 117 12.49 22.10 5.86
C ALA A 117 12.53 21.04 6.96
N LEU A 118 12.71 21.44 8.23
CA LEU A 118 12.70 20.50 9.37
C LEU A 118 11.40 19.69 9.49
N LYS A 119 10.25 20.34 9.26
CA LYS A 119 8.95 19.64 9.27
C LYS A 119 8.87 18.59 8.16
N LEU A 120 9.37 18.90 6.96
CA LEU A 120 9.39 17.97 5.83
C LEU A 120 10.34 16.80 6.08
N THR A 121 11.54 17.06 6.61
CA THR A 121 12.45 15.99 7.06
C THR A 121 11.76 15.04 8.04
N SER A 122 11.04 15.57 9.04
CA SER A 122 10.28 14.74 9.99
C SER A 122 9.19 13.91 9.32
N LYS A 123 8.49 14.47 8.32
CA LYS A 123 7.49 13.72 7.53
C LYS A 123 8.14 12.59 6.73
N ILE A 124 9.26 12.85 6.07
CA ILE A 124 10.04 11.85 5.32
C ILE A 124 10.43 10.68 6.23
N THR A 125 11.01 10.95 7.40
CA THR A 125 11.38 9.90 8.36
C THR A 125 10.18 9.05 8.79
N LYS A 126 9.01 9.68 9.02
CA LYS A 126 7.78 8.95 9.36
C LYS A 126 7.29 8.08 8.21
N ILE A 127 7.35 8.57 6.96
CA ILE A 127 6.96 7.79 5.79
C ILE A 127 7.91 6.62 5.56
N GLN A 128 9.22 6.82 5.70
CA GLN A 128 10.21 5.74 5.61
C GLN A 128 9.91 4.64 6.64
N SER A 129 9.63 5.01 7.90
CA SER A 129 9.25 4.04 8.94
C SER A 129 7.98 3.25 8.59
N LYS A 130 6.99 3.91 7.96
CA LYS A 130 5.77 3.25 7.47
C LYS A 130 6.07 2.29 6.32
N ILE A 131 6.92 2.68 5.37
CA ILE A 131 7.39 1.83 4.27
C ILE A 131 8.05 0.57 4.84
N ASP A 132 8.97 0.71 5.80
CA ASP A 132 9.66 -0.42 6.43
C ASP A 132 8.69 -1.36 7.16
N LYS A 133 7.68 -0.80 7.83
CA LYS A 133 6.62 -1.59 8.47
C LYS A 133 5.80 -2.36 7.42
N THR A 134 5.32 -1.69 6.38
CA THR A 134 4.53 -2.32 5.32
C THR A 134 5.33 -3.38 4.56
N ASN A 135 6.62 -3.15 4.30
CA ASN A 135 7.50 -4.16 3.69
C ASN A 135 7.59 -5.44 4.55
N ARG A 136 7.74 -5.30 5.88
CA ARG A 136 7.72 -6.46 6.79
C ARG A 136 6.40 -7.20 6.77
N GLU A 137 5.28 -6.47 6.73
CA GLU A 137 3.94 -7.07 6.62
C GLU A 137 3.76 -7.83 5.29
N ILE A 138 4.26 -7.27 4.18
CA ILE A 138 4.28 -7.93 2.87
C ILE A 138 5.11 -9.21 2.92
N THR A 139 6.34 -9.14 3.43
CA THR A 139 7.22 -10.33 3.53
C THR A 139 6.58 -11.43 4.37
N GLY A 140 5.97 -11.08 5.52
CA GLY A 140 5.26 -12.05 6.35
C GLY A 140 4.08 -12.70 5.62
N LEU A 141 3.24 -11.90 4.96
CA LEU A 141 2.10 -12.42 4.19
C LEU A 141 2.54 -13.30 3.01
N THR A 142 3.62 -12.93 2.31
CA THR A 142 4.18 -13.74 1.23
C THR A 142 4.64 -15.10 1.74
N ALA A 143 5.40 -15.14 2.84
CA ALA A 143 5.87 -16.39 3.43
C ALA A 143 4.71 -17.28 3.94
N ASP A 144 3.68 -16.68 4.54
CA ASP A 144 2.49 -17.40 5.00
C ASP A 144 1.71 -18.02 3.84
N ILE A 145 1.59 -17.29 2.72
CA ILE A 145 0.95 -17.77 1.50
C ILE A 145 1.74 -18.93 0.89
N GLU A 146 3.06 -18.78 0.74
CA GLU A 146 3.95 -19.81 0.19
C GLU A 146 3.87 -21.10 1.01
N LYS A 147 3.98 -21.00 2.34
CA LYS A 147 3.84 -22.15 3.24
C LYS A 147 2.49 -22.85 3.12
N GLN A 148 1.41 -22.10 2.93
CA GLN A 148 0.07 -22.67 2.75
C GLN A 148 -0.08 -23.38 1.42
N GLU A 149 0.49 -22.84 0.35
CA GLU A 149 0.49 -23.46 -0.98
C GLU A 149 1.35 -24.74 -1.00
N GLU A 150 2.49 -24.77 -0.31
CA GLU A 150 3.32 -25.98 -0.15
C GLU A 150 2.60 -27.10 0.59
N THR A 151 1.82 -26.80 1.64
CA THR A 151 1.09 -27.84 2.40
C THR A 151 -0.08 -28.51 1.66
N GLN A 152 -0.41 -28.07 0.44
CA GLN A 152 -1.43 -28.69 -0.41
C GLN A 152 -0.85 -29.64 -1.47
N HIS A 153 0.47 -29.61 -1.69
CA HIS A 153 1.18 -30.50 -2.60
C HIS A 153 1.74 -31.71 -1.85
#